data_AF-A0A540W021-F1
#
_entry.id   AF-A0A540W021-F1
#
_cell.length_a   1.000
_cell.length_b   1.000
_cell.length_c   1.000
_cell.angle_alpha   90.00
_cell.angle_beta   90.00
_cell.angle_gamma   90.00
#
_symmetry.space_group_name_H-M   'P 1'
#
loop_
_entity.id
_entity.type
_entity.pdbx_description
1 polymer ?
#
loop_
_entity_poly.entity_id
_entity_poly.type
_entity_poly.pdbx_seq_one_letter_code
_entity_poly.pdbx_strand_id
1 'polypeptide(L)'
;MAQQFDAMGWFECRRRPRSTPTGWGKPGNSPRSWPSCRRADTRCPAAIHPDSRWAAYRHGLTGPTDSGRLRKGSRGRSARPVVRPGSPGRGSQYIRMTQRVAGAAPLSAGGRARLGRSLMRSSQPRRITVVSASVGAGHDGAARELVRRLKAAGFDAQCHDFLDLLPPGCGRLLRASYALELKVAPWAWGWLLSGLEKNQSSSGMVSSLFAKAAARRTRQLIGKDVAAVVSTYPLASQALGRLRRRGELDVPVTTFLTDMSVHPLWVADGVDLHLALDPVAAAQAARHGAKDIEICQPLVGPAFRPARSAAERARERARFGLPADQPVALITAGSWGVGEVEQTAKEIAAAGVAVPVTVCGHNTALREKLVASGTGVALGWVDDMPALLRASDVVVQNAGGLTSLEAMASGLPVVSYRCLPGHGVTNAAALDEAGLAVWIRDEKQLGAALAEALARPAIPRQRTAPSAERVVAAMAGDVSAPILKVAS
;
A
#
# COMPACT_ATOMS: atom_id res chain seq x y z
N MET A 1 -39.22 -25.83 20.14
CA MET A 1 -38.16 -26.75 19.68
C MET A 1 -37.11 -25.89 18.99
N ALA A 2 -36.16 -25.21 19.66
CA ALA A 2 -35.16 -25.61 20.67
C ALA A 2 -33.83 -26.09 20.06
N GLN A 3 -32.73 -25.54 20.61
CA GLN A 3 -31.28 -25.84 20.47
C GLN A 3 -30.58 -25.17 19.26
N GLN A 4 -29.65 -24.21 19.36
CA GLN A 4 -28.70 -23.68 20.36
C GLN A 4 -27.41 -24.51 20.63
N PHE A 5 -26.29 -23.77 20.69
CA PHE A 5 -24.87 -24.07 21.04
C PHE A 5 -23.91 -24.35 19.85
N ASP A 6 -22.70 -23.79 19.76
CA ASP A 6 -21.90 -23.05 20.76
C ASP A 6 -20.82 -22.14 20.13
N ALA A 7 -20.45 -21.10 20.87
CA ALA A 7 -19.38 -20.16 20.59
C ALA A 7 -18.30 -20.26 21.69
N MET A 8 -17.03 -20.34 21.30
CA MET A 8 -15.86 -20.13 22.17
C MET A 8 -14.86 -19.26 21.40
N GLY A 9 -14.21 -18.23 21.92
CA GLY A 9 -14.11 -17.71 23.28
C GLY A 9 -12.73 -17.03 23.39
N TRP A 10 -12.67 -15.74 23.73
CA TRP A 10 -11.45 -15.09 24.18
C TRP A 10 -11.72 -14.38 25.51
N PHE A 11 -10.93 -14.75 26.51
CA PHE A 11 -11.00 -14.33 27.91
C PHE A 11 -10.53 -12.88 28.10
N GLU A 12 -11.32 -12.09 28.81
CA GLU A 12 -10.92 -10.78 29.34
C GLU A 12 -10.99 -10.78 30.88
N CYS A 13 -9.87 -10.48 31.51
CA CYS A 13 -9.67 -10.51 32.95
C CYS A 13 -10.23 -9.23 33.61
N ARG A 14 -11.38 -9.32 34.29
CA ARG A 14 -11.93 -8.21 35.10
C ARG A 14 -11.37 -8.24 36.52
N ARG A 15 -10.72 -7.15 36.94
CA ARG A 15 -10.49 -6.82 38.36
C ARG A 15 -11.80 -6.29 38.96
N ARG A 16 -12.23 -6.86 40.10
CA ARG A 16 -13.31 -6.36 40.96
C ARG A 16 -12.83 -5.18 41.81
N PRO A 17 -13.69 -4.20 42.14
CA PRO A 17 -13.59 -3.45 43.38
C PRO A 17 -14.53 -4.02 44.46
N ARG A 18 -14.11 -3.83 45.71
CA ARG A 18 -14.72 -4.31 46.95
C ARG A 18 -16.05 -3.59 47.26
N SER A 19 -16.96 -4.36 47.84
CA SER A 19 -18.19 -3.95 48.52
C SER A 19 -17.94 -3.33 49.88
N THR A 20 -18.80 -2.40 50.31
CA THR A 20 -19.46 -2.36 51.64
C THR A 20 -20.58 -1.29 51.64
N PRO A 21 -21.57 -1.38 52.55
CA PRO A 21 -22.98 -1.33 52.18
C PRO A 21 -23.76 -0.19 52.89
N THR A 22 -25.02 0.02 52.50
CA THR A 22 -26.15 0.29 53.41
C THR A 22 -27.46 0.42 52.64
N GLY A 23 -28.43 -0.43 52.98
CA GLY A 23 -29.67 0.08 53.53
C GLY A 23 -30.97 0.04 52.71
N TRP A 24 -31.80 -0.97 53.02
CA TRP A 24 -33.26 -0.92 53.22
C TRP A 24 -34.23 -0.50 52.08
N GLY A 25 -35.20 -1.39 51.80
CA GLY A 25 -36.58 -1.02 51.44
C GLY A 25 -37.13 -1.48 50.07
N LYS A 26 -37.79 -2.64 50.04
CA LYS A 26 -38.89 -2.98 49.10
C LYS A 26 -40.24 -2.71 49.83
N PRO A 27 -41.44 -2.85 49.22
CA PRO A 27 -41.85 -3.01 47.80
C PRO A 27 -43.08 -2.13 47.39
N GLY A 28 -43.54 -2.21 46.13
CA GLY A 28 -44.99 -2.21 45.85
C GLY A 28 -45.52 -1.45 44.62
N ASN A 29 -46.26 -2.19 43.80
CA ASN A 29 -47.36 -1.80 42.89
C ASN A 29 -47.09 -1.12 41.53
N SER A 30 -47.46 -1.89 40.48
CA SER A 30 -47.98 -1.47 39.17
C SER A 30 -49.36 -0.77 39.28
N PRO A 31 -50.09 -0.41 38.18
CA PRO A 31 -49.74 -0.21 36.76
C PRO A 31 -50.29 1.14 36.21
N ARG A 32 -50.03 1.51 34.94
CA ARG A 32 -51.03 2.13 34.04
C ARG A 32 -50.56 2.36 32.59
N SER A 33 -51.34 1.78 31.67
CA SER A 33 -51.85 2.29 30.39
C SER A 33 -50.91 2.76 29.25
N TRP A 34 -50.97 1.97 28.17
CA TRP A 34 -50.90 2.28 26.73
C TRP A 34 -51.82 3.47 26.30
N PRO A 35 -51.81 4.02 25.04
CA PRO A 35 -51.40 3.38 23.79
C PRO A 35 -50.73 4.25 22.68
N SER A 36 -50.28 3.52 21.67
CA SER A 36 -49.95 3.86 20.29
C SER A 36 -51.04 4.59 19.47
N CYS A 37 -50.64 5.37 18.45
CA CYS A 37 -51.21 5.45 17.08
C CYS A 37 -50.34 6.42 16.23
N ARG A 38 -49.71 5.99 15.13
CA ARG A 38 -50.17 5.80 13.73
C ARG A 38 -50.10 7.06 12.85
N ARG A 39 -49.65 6.79 11.61
CA ARG A 39 -49.38 7.65 10.44
C ARG A 39 -50.54 8.57 10.02
N ALA A 40 -50.21 9.68 9.34
CA ALA A 40 -50.88 10.12 8.11
C ALA A 40 -50.04 11.16 7.33
N ASP A 41 -50.18 11.10 6.00
CA ASP A 41 -49.63 11.94 4.94
C ASP A 41 -49.93 13.45 5.06
N THR A 42 -49.10 14.32 4.45
CA THR A 42 -49.41 15.03 3.17
C THR A 42 -48.51 16.25 2.91
N ARG A 43 -48.16 16.40 1.62
CA ARG A 43 -47.99 17.62 0.81
C ARG A 43 -46.74 18.53 0.97
N CYS A 44 -46.05 18.61 -0.16
CA CYS A 44 -45.17 19.67 -0.64
C CYS A 44 -45.92 21.01 -0.80
N PRO A 45 -45.19 22.14 -0.69
CA PRO A 45 -45.35 23.22 -1.65
C PRO A 45 -44.01 23.67 -2.26
N ALA A 46 -44.13 24.13 -3.51
CA ALA A 46 -43.05 24.66 -4.34
C ALA A 46 -42.75 26.15 -4.07
N ALA A 47 -41.57 26.55 -4.56
CA ALA A 47 -41.17 27.87 -5.07
C ALA A 47 -41.02 29.06 -4.09
N ILE A 48 -39.76 29.47 -3.87
CA ILE A 48 -39.38 30.89 -3.64
C ILE A 48 -38.03 31.15 -4.36
N HIS A 49 -38.07 32.07 -5.32
CA HIS A 49 -36.94 32.74 -5.98
C HIS A 49 -36.25 33.71 -5.00
N PRO A 50 -34.97 34.08 -5.22
CA PRO A 50 -34.78 35.49 -5.59
C PRO A 50 -33.73 35.69 -6.66
N ASP A 51 -34.09 36.56 -7.61
CA ASP A 51 -33.21 37.23 -8.54
C ASP A 51 -33.06 38.69 -8.11
N SER A 52 -32.05 39.39 -8.67
CA SER A 52 -31.69 40.82 -8.52
C SER A 52 -30.61 41.12 -7.45
N ARG A 53 -29.51 41.85 -7.71
CA ARG A 53 -29.26 42.91 -8.71
C ARG A 53 -27.79 42.95 -9.12
N TRP A 54 -27.56 43.05 -10.43
CA TRP A 54 -26.38 43.63 -11.04
C TRP A 54 -26.55 45.15 -11.14
N ALA A 55 -25.53 45.92 -10.75
CA ALA A 55 -25.33 47.28 -11.22
C ALA A 55 -23.83 47.57 -11.29
N ALA A 56 -23.33 47.65 -12.53
CA ALA A 56 -22.06 48.28 -12.87
C ALA A 56 -22.31 49.76 -13.13
N TYR A 57 -21.38 50.65 -12.77
CA TYR A 57 -20.99 51.76 -13.63
C TYR A 57 -19.58 52.29 -13.28
N ARG A 58 -18.82 52.55 -14.35
CA ARG A 58 -17.46 53.08 -14.41
C ARG A 58 -17.42 54.60 -14.28
N HIS A 59 -16.25 55.11 -13.89
CA HIS A 59 -15.46 56.25 -14.41
C HIS A 59 -14.67 56.86 -13.23
N GLY A 60 -13.42 57.31 -13.33
CA GLY A 60 -12.62 57.60 -14.50
C GLY A 60 -11.14 57.80 -14.19
N LEU A 61 -10.42 57.97 -15.29
CA LEU A 61 -8.99 58.23 -15.44
C LEU A 61 -8.57 59.55 -14.79
N THR A 62 -7.37 59.59 -14.19
CA THR A 62 -6.38 60.67 -14.35
C THR A 62 -4.99 60.15 -13.94
N GLY A 63 -4.05 60.16 -14.88
CA GLY A 63 -2.65 60.55 -14.62
C GLY A 63 -2.41 61.86 -15.39
N PRO A 64 -1.16 62.36 -15.57
CA PRO A 64 0.14 61.86 -15.12
C PRO A 64 1.04 62.98 -14.50
N THR A 65 2.28 62.66 -14.07
CA THR A 65 3.56 63.29 -14.54
C THR A 65 4.78 62.92 -13.68
N ASP A 66 5.88 62.58 -14.38
CA ASP A 66 7.33 62.81 -14.14
C ASP A 66 8.00 62.33 -12.84
N SER A 67 9.27 61.89 -12.79
CA SER A 67 10.46 61.91 -13.67
C SER A 67 11.44 60.84 -13.09
N GLY A 68 12.19 60.03 -13.85
CA GLY A 68 13.42 60.42 -14.56
C GLY A 68 14.70 60.05 -13.78
N ARG A 69 15.37 58.93 -14.12
CA ARG A 69 16.85 58.89 -14.24
C ARG A 69 17.41 57.64 -14.93
N LEU A 70 18.22 57.92 -15.94
CA LEU A 70 19.04 57.05 -16.78
C LEU A 70 20.47 56.87 -16.21
N ARG A 71 21.08 55.71 -16.48
CA ARG A 71 22.50 55.49 -16.89
C ARG A 71 22.69 53.98 -17.15
N LYS A 72 22.93 53.43 -18.36
CA LYS A 72 23.97 53.53 -19.41
C LYS A 72 25.41 53.11 -19.00
N GLY A 73 25.90 52.09 -19.71
CA GLY A 73 27.32 51.81 -20.02
C GLY A 73 27.65 50.30 -20.00
N SER A 74 27.69 49.55 -21.12
CA SER A 74 28.74 49.42 -22.17
C SER A 74 30.04 48.77 -21.66
N ARG A 75 30.82 47.90 -22.34
CA ARG A 75 30.89 47.32 -23.70
C ARG A 75 32.14 46.38 -23.73
N GLY A 76 32.22 45.50 -24.73
CA GLY A 76 33.47 44.87 -25.25
C GLY A 76 33.31 43.36 -25.43
N ARG A 77 32.96 42.75 -26.58
CA ARG A 77 33.45 42.75 -27.98
C ARG A 77 34.90 42.28 -28.18
N SER A 78 35.04 41.08 -28.74
CA SER A 78 35.77 40.77 -29.99
C SER A 78 35.31 39.38 -30.49
N ALA A 79 35.50 38.91 -31.70
CA ALA A 79 35.28 39.41 -33.07
C ALA A 79 35.15 38.14 -33.96
N ARG A 80 34.40 38.19 -35.06
CA ARG A 80 34.16 37.08 -36.03
C ARG A 80 35.28 36.97 -37.07
N PRO A 81 35.28 35.94 -37.96
CA PRO A 81 34.57 36.01 -39.26
C PRO A 81 33.73 34.73 -39.59
N VAL A 82 32.49 34.72 -40.11
CA VAL A 82 31.89 35.10 -41.43
C VAL A 82 32.31 34.08 -42.53
N VAL A 83 31.50 33.22 -43.22
CA VAL A 83 30.25 33.31 -44.06
C VAL A 83 29.64 31.86 -44.26
N ARG A 84 28.37 31.54 -43.89
CA ARG A 84 27.12 31.16 -44.68
C ARG A 84 27.18 30.03 -45.75
N PRO A 85 26.05 29.37 -46.16
CA PRO A 85 24.64 29.33 -45.67
C PRO A 85 23.97 27.91 -45.60
N GLY A 86 22.75 27.81 -45.03
CA GLY A 86 21.78 26.74 -45.39
C GLY A 86 20.99 26.12 -44.22
N SER A 87 19.69 26.44 -44.11
CA SER A 87 18.68 25.78 -43.26
C SER A 87 18.07 24.53 -43.95
N PRO A 88 17.17 23.71 -43.35
CA PRO A 88 16.96 23.35 -41.94
C PRO A 88 16.99 21.81 -41.70
N GLY A 89 17.47 21.38 -40.54
CA GLY A 89 17.50 19.95 -40.15
C GLY A 89 16.12 19.39 -39.78
N ARG A 90 15.68 18.37 -40.52
CA ARG A 90 14.69 17.36 -40.11
C ARG A 90 15.42 16.18 -39.45
N GLY A 91 14.65 15.39 -38.70
CA GLY A 91 15.08 14.37 -37.75
C GLY A 91 16.12 13.34 -38.21
N SER A 92 16.96 12.94 -37.25
CA SER A 92 17.76 11.72 -37.25
C SER A 92 17.26 10.91 -36.05
N GLN A 93 16.47 9.85 -36.24
CA GLN A 93 16.94 8.48 -36.44
C GLN A 93 18.05 8.08 -35.45
N TYR A 94 17.65 7.37 -34.41
CA TYR A 94 18.53 6.70 -33.46
C TYR A 94 19.16 5.46 -34.12
N ILE A 95 20.49 5.46 -34.15
CA ILE A 95 21.35 4.38 -34.63
C ILE A 95 21.33 3.24 -33.59
N ARG A 96 20.92 2.05 -34.03
CA ARG A 96 21.16 0.77 -33.32
C ARG A 96 22.63 0.41 -33.43
N MET A 97 23.33 0.36 -32.30
CA MET A 97 24.67 -0.21 -32.20
C MET A 97 24.55 -1.66 -31.70
N THR A 98 24.73 -2.63 -32.61
CA THR A 98 24.92 -4.04 -32.28
C THR A 98 26.41 -4.31 -32.15
N GLN A 99 26.90 -4.61 -30.94
CA GLN A 99 28.24 -5.15 -30.76
C GLN A 99 28.19 -6.69 -30.79
N ARG A 100 28.95 -7.25 -31.74
CA ARG A 100 29.32 -8.66 -31.81
C ARG A 100 30.36 -8.95 -30.73
N VAL A 101 30.18 -10.05 -29.99
CA VAL A 101 31.28 -10.71 -29.29
C VAL A 101 31.44 -12.11 -29.88
N ALA A 102 32.69 -12.41 -30.23
CA ALA A 102 33.15 -13.58 -30.95
C ALA A 102 33.03 -14.88 -30.13
N GLY A 103 32.92 -15.99 -30.85
CA GLY A 103 32.61 -17.31 -30.32
C GLY A 103 33.72 -18.01 -29.55
N ALA A 104 33.28 -18.96 -28.72
CA ALA A 104 34.10 -20.01 -28.14
C ALA A 104 33.42 -21.36 -28.44
N ALA A 105 34.23 -22.33 -28.87
CA ALA A 105 33.86 -23.66 -29.35
C ALA A 105 33.33 -24.60 -28.24
N PRO A 106 32.61 -25.69 -28.58
CA PRO A 106 31.89 -26.51 -27.61
C PRO A 106 32.80 -27.51 -26.91
N LEU A 107 32.68 -27.63 -25.58
CA LEU A 107 33.32 -28.70 -24.81
C LEU A 107 32.37 -29.90 -24.64
N SER A 108 33.01 -31.06 -24.80
CA SER A 108 32.54 -32.44 -24.93
C SER A 108 31.47 -32.95 -23.95
N ALA A 109 30.62 -33.82 -24.49
CA ALA A 109 29.81 -34.78 -23.75
C ALA A 109 30.66 -35.78 -22.96
N GLY A 110 30.33 -35.99 -21.69
CA GLY A 110 30.90 -37.07 -20.87
C GLY A 110 30.56 -36.91 -19.40
N GLY A 111 29.58 -37.68 -18.89
CA GLY A 111 29.27 -37.70 -17.46
C GLY A 111 27.82 -37.99 -17.09
N ARG A 112 27.22 -39.06 -17.62
CA ARG A 112 25.96 -39.60 -17.07
C ARG A 112 26.25 -40.28 -15.72
N ALA A 113 26.22 -39.52 -14.64
CA ALA A 113 26.13 -40.05 -13.28
C ALA A 113 24.66 -40.09 -12.83
N ARG A 114 23.99 -41.20 -13.21
CA ARG A 114 22.98 -41.96 -12.45
C ARG A 114 22.23 -41.21 -11.32
N LEU A 115 21.32 -40.28 -11.65
CA LEU A 115 20.24 -39.82 -10.75
C LEU A 115 19.02 -40.74 -10.91
N GLY A 116 19.17 -41.98 -10.47
CA GLY A 116 18.05 -42.89 -10.24
C GLY A 116 17.93 -43.10 -8.74
N ARG A 117 17.00 -42.40 -8.08
CA ARG A 117 16.40 -42.79 -6.81
C ARG A 117 15.15 -41.95 -6.50
N SER A 118 14.02 -42.63 -6.64
CA SER A 118 12.79 -42.48 -5.85
C SER A 118 12.11 -41.12 -5.81
N LEU A 119 11.25 -40.85 -6.81
CA LEU A 119 10.08 -39.98 -6.68
C LEU A 119 9.01 -40.69 -5.83
N MET A 120 9.31 -41.02 -4.58
CA MET A 120 8.24 -41.24 -3.61
C MET A 120 7.76 -39.84 -3.20
N ARG A 121 6.69 -39.38 -3.86
CA ARG A 121 5.87 -38.26 -3.36
C ARG A 121 5.60 -38.52 -1.89
N SER A 122 6.13 -37.67 -1.00
CA SER A 122 5.62 -37.61 0.36
C SER A 122 4.12 -37.29 0.24
N SER A 123 3.27 -38.20 0.69
CA SER A 123 1.80 -38.03 0.68
C SER A 123 1.31 -36.94 1.65
N GLN A 124 2.23 -36.28 2.36
CA GLN A 124 1.95 -35.17 3.25
C GLN A 124 2.18 -33.84 2.52
N PRO A 125 1.23 -32.88 2.60
CA PRO A 125 1.42 -31.55 2.07
C PRO A 125 2.65 -30.91 2.72
N ARG A 126 3.55 -30.36 1.92
CA ARG A 126 4.76 -29.71 2.41
C ARG A 126 4.36 -28.40 3.10
N ARG A 127 4.87 -28.16 4.32
CA ARG A 127 4.51 -26.98 5.10
C ARG A 127 5.31 -25.77 4.65
N ILE A 128 4.64 -24.62 4.49
CA ILE A 128 5.28 -23.33 4.23
C ILE A 128 4.90 -22.35 5.34
N THR A 129 5.90 -21.75 5.95
CA THR A 129 5.71 -20.78 7.03
C THR A 129 5.81 -19.37 6.46
N VAL A 130 4.77 -18.57 6.63
CA VAL A 130 4.77 -17.13 6.33
C VAL A 130 4.94 -16.37 7.64
N VAL A 131 5.89 -15.42 7.70
CA VAL A 131 6.12 -14.57 8.87
C VAL A 131 5.86 -13.12 8.50
N SER A 132 4.79 -12.56 9.06
CA SER A 132 4.35 -11.17 8.87
C SER A 132 4.41 -10.39 10.19
N ALA A 133 3.79 -9.21 10.26
CA ALA A 133 3.59 -8.48 11.51
C ALA A 133 2.31 -7.65 11.47
N SER A 134 1.54 -7.68 12.56
CA SER A 134 0.34 -6.83 12.73
C SER A 134 0.71 -5.41 13.15
N VAL A 135 1.45 -4.73 12.27
CA VAL A 135 1.80 -3.31 12.35
C VAL A 135 0.99 -2.45 11.36
N GLY A 136 0.01 -3.04 10.68
CA GLY A 136 -0.90 -2.36 9.77
C GLY A 136 -1.58 -3.33 8.81
N ALA A 137 -2.73 -2.95 8.26
CA ALA A 137 -3.55 -3.83 7.43
C ALA A 137 -2.88 -4.32 6.12
N GLY A 138 -1.84 -3.61 5.65
CA GLY A 138 -1.12 -3.94 4.41
C GLY A 138 -0.32 -5.25 4.50
N HIS A 139 0.52 -5.41 5.53
CA HIS A 139 1.31 -6.63 5.72
C HIS A 139 0.41 -7.85 5.98
N ASP A 140 -0.68 -7.66 6.73
CA ASP A 140 -1.67 -8.70 7.00
C ASP A 140 -2.43 -9.09 5.73
N GLY A 141 -2.74 -8.14 4.85
CA GLY A 141 -3.38 -8.39 3.56
C GLY A 141 -2.49 -9.23 2.64
N ALA A 142 -1.23 -8.82 2.46
CA ALA A 142 -0.28 -9.54 1.62
C ALA A 142 -0.03 -10.97 2.14
N ALA A 143 0.20 -11.13 3.45
CA ALA A 143 0.45 -12.44 4.05
C ALA A 143 -0.76 -13.38 3.93
N ARG A 144 -1.98 -12.88 4.18
CA ARG A 144 -3.22 -13.66 3.99
C ARG A 144 -3.39 -14.11 2.54
N GLU A 145 -3.13 -13.23 1.59
CA GLU A 145 -3.23 -13.58 0.18
C GLU A 145 -2.17 -14.60 -0.24
N LEU A 146 -0.92 -14.48 0.24
CA LEU A 146 0.12 -15.48 -0.03
C LEU A 146 -0.26 -16.85 0.54
N VAL A 147 -0.72 -16.92 1.79
CA VAL A 147 -1.21 -18.17 2.40
C VAL A 147 -2.35 -18.76 1.59
N ARG A 148 -3.32 -17.95 1.16
CA ARG A 148 -4.44 -18.42 0.33
C ARG A 148 -3.96 -19.04 -0.98
N ARG A 149 -3.02 -18.39 -1.67
CA ARG A 149 -2.45 -18.88 -2.94
C ARG A 149 -1.63 -20.16 -2.76
N LEU A 150 -0.80 -20.23 -1.72
CA LEU A 150 -0.03 -21.43 -1.38
C LEU A 150 -0.93 -22.62 -1.03
N LYS A 151 -2.00 -22.40 -0.25
CA LYS A 151 -2.99 -23.45 0.02
C LYS A 151 -3.69 -23.92 -1.25
N ALA A 152 -4.07 -23.00 -2.14
CA ALA A 152 -4.66 -23.34 -3.43
C ALA A 152 -3.69 -24.12 -4.33
N ALA A 153 -2.38 -23.94 -4.16
CA ALA A 153 -1.34 -24.71 -4.83
C ALA A 153 -1.02 -26.07 -4.15
N GLY A 154 -1.70 -26.42 -3.05
CA GLY A 154 -1.57 -27.72 -2.39
C GLY A 154 -0.60 -27.78 -1.20
N PHE A 155 -0.08 -26.64 -0.73
CA PHE A 155 0.81 -26.57 0.43
C PHE A 155 0.04 -26.38 1.76
N ASP A 156 0.58 -26.88 2.87
CA ASP A 156 0.13 -26.51 4.22
C ASP A 156 0.77 -25.17 4.59
N ALA A 157 0.11 -24.06 4.28
CA ALA A 157 0.63 -22.72 4.55
C ALA A 157 0.04 -22.09 5.82
N GLN A 158 0.89 -21.55 6.67
CA GLN A 158 0.51 -20.89 7.94
C GLN A 158 1.18 -19.53 8.06
N CYS A 159 0.46 -18.54 8.59
CA CYS A 159 1.00 -17.21 8.85
C CYS A 159 1.20 -17.01 10.36
N HIS A 160 2.35 -16.48 10.73
CA HIS A 160 2.70 -16.15 12.11
C HIS A 160 3.10 -14.69 12.22
N ASP A 161 2.73 -14.06 13.33
CA ASP A 161 3.11 -12.69 13.63
C ASP A 161 4.48 -12.68 14.32
N PHE A 162 5.44 -11.99 13.70
CA PHE A 162 6.78 -11.80 14.22
C PHE A 162 6.80 -11.20 15.62
N LEU A 163 5.85 -10.30 15.93
CA LEU A 163 5.79 -9.63 17.22
C LEU A 163 5.40 -10.58 18.36
N ASP A 164 4.74 -11.70 18.04
CA ASP A 164 4.44 -12.76 19.02
C ASP A 164 5.65 -13.67 19.26
N LEU A 165 6.66 -13.62 18.38
CA LEU A 165 7.94 -14.33 18.55
C LEU A 165 8.90 -13.58 19.49
N LEU A 166 8.69 -12.27 19.68
CA LEU A 166 9.46 -11.44 20.62
C LEU A 166 9.14 -11.77 22.09
N PRO A 167 10.03 -11.43 23.05
CA PRO A 167 9.77 -11.66 24.47
C PRO A 167 8.39 -11.16 24.93
N PRO A 168 7.73 -11.84 25.89
CA PRO A 168 6.36 -11.52 26.25
C PRO A 168 6.20 -10.05 26.64
N GLY A 169 5.19 -9.38 26.07
CA GLY A 169 4.94 -7.95 26.30
C GLY A 169 5.63 -7.01 25.31
N CYS A 170 6.78 -7.37 24.74
CA CYS A 170 7.50 -6.52 23.78
C CYS A 170 6.69 -6.26 22.50
N GLY A 171 6.06 -7.29 21.93
CA GLY A 171 5.23 -7.12 20.72
C GLY A 171 4.09 -6.13 20.92
N ARG A 172 3.37 -6.21 22.05
CA ARG A 172 2.30 -5.26 22.39
C ARG A 172 2.82 -3.82 22.54
N LEU A 173 3.97 -3.66 23.19
CA LEU A 173 4.60 -2.35 23.37
C LEU A 173 4.99 -1.74 22.02
N LEU A 174 5.59 -2.53 21.11
CA LEU A 174 5.99 -2.07 19.78
C LEU A 174 4.80 -1.67 18.92
N ARG A 175 3.71 -2.46 18.92
CA ARG A 175 2.47 -2.10 18.21
C ARG A 175 1.92 -0.78 18.73
N ALA A 176 1.86 -0.62 20.05
CA ALA A 176 1.34 0.57 20.69
C ALA A 176 2.23 1.80 20.43
N SER A 177 3.55 1.66 20.51
CA SER A 177 4.49 2.76 20.26
C SER A 177 4.44 3.20 18.79
N TYR A 178 4.38 2.25 17.85
CA TYR A 178 4.29 2.57 16.43
C TYR A 178 2.97 3.29 16.08
N ALA A 179 1.84 2.81 16.60
CA ALA A 179 0.55 3.47 16.41
C ALA A 179 0.51 4.87 17.03
N LEU A 180 1.10 5.05 18.21
CA LEU A 180 1.21 6.35 18.87
C LEU A 180 2.13 7.29 18.10
N GLU A 181 3.28 6.81 17.64
CA GLU A 181 4.25 7.58 16.86
C GLU A 181 3.64 8.09 15.56
N LEU A 182 2.94 7.23 14.80
CA LEU A 182 2.26 7.67 13.58
C LEU A 182 1.14 8.67 13.86
N LYS A 183 0.45 8.54 14.99
CA LYS A 183 -0.64 9.46 15.36
C LYS A 183 -0.13 10.82 15.84
N VAL A 184 0.96 10.85 16.60
CA VAL A 184 1.42 12.04 17.35
C VAL A 184 2.61 12.72 16.68
N ALA A 185 3.54 11.94 16.12
CA ALA A 185 4.78 12.42 15.55
C ALA A 185 5.16 11.65 14.27
N PRO A 186 4.34 11.67 13.20
CA PRO A 186 4.65 10.98 11.95
C PRO A 186 5.97 11.47 11.31
N TRP A 187 6.40 12.70 11.62
CA TRP A 187 7.70 13.23 11.22
C TRP A 187 8.88 12.50 11.88
N ALA A 188 8.73 12.03 13.13
CA ALA A 188 9.77 11.30 13.86
C ALA A 188 10.06 9.94 13.20
N TRP A 189 9.03 9.30 12.65
CA TRP A 189 9.20 8.08 11.86
C TRP A 189 10.02 8.33 10.59
N GLY A 190 9.77 9.43 9.89
CA GLY A 190 10.57 9.84 8.73
C GLY A 190 12.05 10.09 9.07
N TRP A 191 12.31 10.63 10.27
CA TRP A 191 13.68 10.82 10.78
C TRP A 191 14.34 9.51 11.17
N LEU A 192 13.62 8.59 11.82
CA LEU A 192 14.11 7.26 12.17
C LEU A 192 14.52 6.50 10.91
N LEU A 193 13.66 6.48 9.88
CA LEU A 193 13.96 5.85 8.60
C LEU A 193 15.15 6.51 7.89
N SER A 194 15.17 7.85 7.82
CA SER A 194 16.30 8.58 7.23
C SER A 194 17.61 8.28 7.97
N GLY A 195 17.56 8.11 9.30
CA GLY A 195 18.70 7.71 10.12
C GLY A 195 19.15 6.28 9.86
N LEU A 196 18.20 5.35 9.67
CA LEU A 196 18.48 3.96 9.30
C LEU A 196 19.07 3.85 7.88
N GLU A 197 18.61 4.66 6.93
CA GLU A 197 19.17 4.74 5.57
C GLU A 197 20.58 5.34 5.55
N LYS A 198 20.78 6.46 6.25
CA LYS A 198 22.09 7.16 6.30
C LYS A 198 23.14 6.40 7.10
N ASN A 199 22.73 5.59 8.07
CA ASN A 199 23.62 4.86 8.95
C ASN A 199 23.30 3.36 8.99
N GLN A 200 23.71 2.67 7.92
CA GLN A 200 23.49 1.23 7.74
C GLN A 200 24.02 0.41 8.93
N SER A 201 25.12 0.84 9.56
CA SER A 201 25.69 0.20 10.76
C SER A 201 24.73 0.22 11.96
N SER A 202 24.06 1.36 12.21
CA SER A 202 23.05 1.48 13.27
C SER A 202 21.81 0.64 12.98
N SER A 203 21.38 0.59 11.72
CA SER A 203 20.26 -0.26 11.29
C SER A 203 20.56 -1.76 11.48
N GLY A 204 21.79 -2.18 11.22
CA GLY A 204 22.26 -3.54 11.45
C GLY A 204 22.31 -3.92 12.93
N MET A 205 22.67 -2.98 13.81
CA MET A 205 22.69 -3.22 15.26
C MET A 205 21.27 -3.44 15.82
N VAL A 206 20.33 -2.56 15.48
CA VAL A 206 18.92 -2.67 15.91
C VAL A 206 18.31 -3.96 15.37
N SER A 207 18.51 -4.25 14.08
CA SER A 207 18.08 -5.50 13.45
C SER A 207 18.65 -6.72 14.14
N SER A 208 19.94 -6.70 14.48
CA SER A 208 20.61 -7.79 15.20
C SER A 208 20.02 -8.01 16.60
N LEU A 209 19.59 -6.95 17.29
CA LEU A 209 18.97 -7.08 18.62
C LEU A 209 17.61 -7.78 18.51
N PHE A 210 16.72 -7.31 17.62
CA PHE A 210 15.42 -7.93 17.38
C PHE A 210 15.55 -9.37 16.86
N ALA A 211 16.48 -9.60 15.93
CA ALA A 211 16.79 -10.93 15.43
C ALA A 211 17.20 -11.89 16.56
N LYS A 212 18.09 -11.47 17.45
CA LYS A 212 18.50 -12.27 18.62
C LYS A 212 17.32 -12.53 19.57
N ALA A 213 16.49 -11.52 19.82
CA ALA A 213 15.34 -11.63 20.71
C ALA A 213 14.28 -12.61 20.19
N ALA A 214 14.06 -12.66 18.87
CA ALA A 214 13.11 -13.57 18.22
C ALA A 214 13.71 -14.95 17.88
N ALA A 215 15.04 -15.09 17.84
CA ALA A 215 15.75 -16.25 17.29
C ALA A 215 15.25 -17.60 17.84
N ARG A 216 15.15 -17.73 19.17
CA ARG A 216 14.73 -18.99 19.81
C ARG A 216 13.33 -19.42 19.39
N ARG A 217 12.36 -18.50 19.39
CA ARG A 217 10.98 -18.82 19.01
C ARG A 217 10.81 -19.01 17.51
N THR A 218 11.57 -18.25 16.71
CA THR A 218 11.62 -18.41 15.25
C THR A 218 12.14 -19.80 14.88
N ARG A 219 13.18 -20.31 15.57
CA ARG A 219 13.66 -21.69 15.40
C ARG A 219 12.62 -22.74 15.81
N GLN A 220 11.93 -22.54 16.93
CA GLN A 220 10.89 -23.47 17.39
C GLN A 220 9.70 -23.50 16.44
N LEU A 221 9.42 -22.38 15.78
CA LEU A 221 8.36 -22.26 14.78
C LEU A 221 8.69 -23.04 13.50
N ILE A 222 9.95 -23.01 13.08
CA ILE A 222 10.40 -23.65 11.84
C ILE A 222 10.84 -25.08 12.15
N GLY A 223 9.86 -25.99 12.18
CA GLY A 223 10.05 -27.42 12.38
C GLY A 223 10.70 -28.13 11.18
N LYS A 224 11.05 -29.41 11.36
CA LYS A 224 11.67 -30.24 10.31
C LYS A 224 10.76 -30.51 9.10
N ASP A 225 9.46 -30.30 9.27
CA ASP A 225 8.42 -30.49 8.27
C ASP A 225 8.20 -29.26 7.38
N VAL A 226 8.78 -28.10 7.75
CA VAL A 226 8.74 -26.88 6.94
C VAL A 226 9.66 -27.06 5.73
N ALA A 227 9.15 -26.72 4.54
CA ALA A 227 9.88 -26.81 3.28
C ALA A 227 10.45 -25.47 2.81
N ALA A 228 9.85 -24.36 3.20
CA ALA A 228 10.31 -23.00 2.91
C ALA A 228 9.71 -21.99 3.90
N VAL A 229 10.37 -20.86 4.07
CA VAL A 229 9.87 -19.74 4.88
C VAL A 229 9.81 -18.47 4.04
N VAL A 230 8.70 -17.75 4.12
CA VAL A 230 8.52 -16.46 3.45
C VAL A 230 8.28 -15.37 4.49
N SER A 231 8.99 -14.25 4.38
CA SER A 231 8.75 -13.07 5.21
C SER A 231 8.10 -11.96 4.41
N THR A 232 7.08 -11.34 4.97
CA THR A 232 6.44 -10.10 4.45
C THR A 232 6.69 -8.91 5.38
N TYR A 233 7.75 -8.98 6.21
CA TYR A 233 8.06 -7.96 7.21
C TYR A 233 9.59 -7.79 7.41
N PRO A 234 10.13 -6.55 7.42
CA PRO A 234 11.58 -6.33 7.47
C PRO A 234 12.31 -6.98 8.64
N LEU A 235 11.83 -6.82 9.88
CA LEU A 235 12.53 -7.38 11.05
C LEU A 235 12.47 -8.91 11.09
N ALA A 236 11.40 -9.50 10.54
CA ALA A 236 11.33 -10.94 10.36
C ALA A 236 12.37 -11.42 9.34
N SER A 237 12.56 -10.70 8.24
CA SER A 237 13.60 -10.99 7.24
C SER A 237 14.99 -10.94 7.87
N GLN A 238 15.28 -9.95 8.71
CA GLN A 238 16.54 -9.84 9.46
C GLN A 238 16.78 -11.02 10.42
N ALA A 239 15.73 -11.45 11.13
CA ALA A 239 15.81 -12.61 12.02
C ALA A 239 16.06 -13.91 11.25
N LEU A 240 15.30 -14.15 10.18
CA LEU A 240 15.39 -15.34 9.36
C LEU A 240 16.72 -15.43 8.61
N GLY A 241 17.15 -14.35 7.96
CA GLY A 241 18.44 -14.29 7.27
C GLY A 241 19.62 -14.55 8.22
N ARG A 242 19.57 -14.00 9.43
CA ARG A 242 20.58 -14.28 10.47
C ARG A 242 20.64 -15.77 10.84
N LEU A 243 19.50 -16.41 11.06
CA LEU A 243 19.45 -17.82 11.41
C LEU A 243 19.94 -18.69 10.23
N ARG A 244 19.51 -18.36 9.01
CA ARG A 244 19.93 -19.02 7.77
C ARG A 244 21.45 -18.97 7.57
N ARG A 245 22.07 -17.79 7.72
CA ARG A 245 23.54 -17.65 7.64
C ARG A 245 24.32 -18.47 8.66
N ARG A 246 23.75 -18.69 9.83
CA ARG A 246 24.40 -19.41 10.93
C ARG A 246 24.26 -20.93 10.80
N GLY A 247 23.59 -21.42 9.76
CA GLY A 247 23.23 -22.84 9.64
C GLY A 247 22.21 -23.26 10.69
N GLU A 248 21.47 -22.31 11.28
CA GLU A 248 20.40 -22.60 12.25
C GLU A 248 19.05 -22.85 11.55
N LEU A 249 18.98 -22.63 10.23
CA LEU A 249 17.84 -22.97 9.36
C LEU A 249 18.35 -23.62 8.08
N ASP A 250 17.88 -24.85 7.82
CA ASP A 250 18.24 -25.62 6.62
C ASP A 250 17.33 -25.35 5.42
N VAL A 251 16.18 -24.72 5.66
CA VAL A 251 15.15 -24.38 4.65
C VAL A 251 15.45 -23.04 3.98
N PRO A 252 15.03 -22.87 2.71
CA PRO A 252 15.16 -21.59 2.01
C PRO A 252 14.29 -20.50 2.64
N VAL A 253 14.82 -19.28 2.67
CA VAL A 253 14.19 -18.07 3.17
C VAL A 253 13.97 -17.10 2.02
N THR A 254 12.72 -16.68 1.84
CA THR A 254 12.34 -15.66 0.85
C THR A 254 11.79 -14.43 1.55
N THR A 255 12.14 -13.24 1.08
CA THR A 255 11.53 -11.97 1.50
C THR A 255 10.63 -11.45 0.39
N PHE A 256 9.35 -11.28 0.66
CA PHE A 256 8.43 -10.58 -0.22
C PHE A 256 8.41 -9.09 0.16
N LEU A 257 8.88 -8.24 -0.75
CA LEU A 257 8.93 -6.80 -0.59
C LEU A 257 7.51 -6.25 -0.79
N THR A 258 6.83 -5.91 0.31
CA THR A 258 5.44 -5.44 0.25
C THR A 258 5.30 -3.99 -0.18
N ASP A 259 6.39 -3.24 -0.14
CA ASP A 259 6.43 -1.80 -0.37
C ASP A 259 6.99 -1.50 -1.75
N MET A 260 6.59 -0.37 -2.32
CA MET A 260 7.11 0.10 -3.61
C MET A 260 8.51 0.68 -3.48
N SER A 261 8.83 1.24 -2.31
CA SER A 261 10.20 1.59 -1.92
C SER A 261 10.83 0.52 -1.03
N VAL A 262 12.10 0.23 -1.26
CA VAL A 262 12.89 -0.74 -0.50
C VAL A 262 13.96 0.02 0.29
N HIS A 263 13.91 -0.10 1.60
CA HIS A 263 14.91 0.44 2.53
C HIS A 263 15.86 -0.66 3.03
N PRO A 264 17.01 -0.34 3.65
CA PRO A 264 18.01 -1.34 4.05
C PRO A 264 17.48 -2.48 4.92
N LEU A 265 16.57 -2.24 5.87
CA LEU A 265 16.04 -3.30 6.73
C LEU A 265 15.29 -4.42 5.97
N TRP A 266 14.80 -4.16 4.76
CA TRP A 266 14.16 -5.19 3.92
C TRP A 266 15.16 -6.21 3.39
N VAL A 267 16.43 -5.82 3.27
CA VAL A 267 17.48 -6.68 2.73
C VAL A 267 18.30 -7.24 3.88
N ALA A 268 18.19 -8.55 4.06
CA ALA A 268 18.90 -9.27 5.11
C ALA A 268 19.89 -10.26 4.50
N ASP A 269 21.14 -10.15 4.93
CA ASP A 269 22.14 -11.17 4.64
C ASP A 269 21.65 -12.56 5.08
N GLY A 270 21.66 -13.51 4.15
CA GLY A 270 21.19 -14.89 4.37
C GLY A 270 19.79 -15.18 3.86
N VAL A 271 19.03 -14.17 3.44
CA VAL A 271 17.81 -14.41 2.66
C VAL A 271 18.22 -14.92 1.28
N ASP A 272 17.66 -16.06 0.88
CA ASP A 272 18.01 -16.75 -0.37
C ASP A 272 17.36 -16.10 -1.60
N LEU A 273 16.22 -15.38 -1.44
CA LEU A 273 15.53 -14.71 -2.55
C LEU A 273 14.69 -13.50 -2.08
N HIS A 274 14.72 -12.41 -2.84
CA HIS A 274 13.83 -11.26 -2.65
C HIS A 274 12.82 -11.15 -3.80
N LEU A 275 11.53 -11.13 -3.47
CA LEU A 275 10.45 -10.93 -4.43
C LEU A 275 10.06 -9.46 -4.47
N ALA A 276 10.35 -8.80 -5.59
CA ALA A 276 10.04 -7.39 -5.83
C ALA A 276 8.73 -7.24 -6.62
N LEU A 277 8.07 -6.09 -6.45
CA LEU A 277 6.82 -5.78 -7.16
C LEU A 277 7.06 -5.21 -8.56
N ASP A 278 8.21 -4.56 -8.76
CA ASP A 278 8.54 -3.87 -10.00
C ASP A 278 10.08 -3.67 -10.13
N PRO A 279 10.58 -3.23 -11.31
CA PRO A 279 12.00 -3.01 -11.54
C PRO A 279 12.66 -1.96 -10.62
N VAL A 280 11.94 -0.92 -10.20
CA VAL A 280 12.45 0.12 -9.28
C VAL A 280 12.70 -0.50 -7.91
N ALA A 281 11.75 -1.24 -7.36
CA ALA A 281 11.94 -1.97 -6.10
C ALA A 281 13.07 -3.00 -6.21
N ALA A 282 13.18 -3.72 -7.32
CA ALA A 282 14.27 -4.67 -7.55
C ALA A 282 15.65 -3.98 -7.57
N ALA A 283 15.76 -2.84 -8.24
CA ALA A 283 17.00 -2.06 -8.28
C ALA A 283 17.36 -1.45 -6.91
N GLN A 284 16.37 -1.04 -6.11
CA GLN A 284 16.58 -0.60 -4.73
C GLN A 284 17.07 -1.75 -3.84
N ALA A 285 16.45 -2.93 -3.92
CA ALA A 285 16.90 -4.12 -3.18
C ALA A 285 18.35 -4.52 -3.55
N ALA A 286 18.70 -4.49 -4.84
CA ALA A 286 20.06 -4.77 -5.31
C ALA A 286 21.09 -3.79 -4.72
N ARG A 287 20.76 -2.49 -4.67
CA ARG A 287 21.62 -1.46 -4.04
C ARG A 287 21.87 -1.70 -2.56
N HIS A 288 20.93 -2.34 -1.87
CA HIS A 288 21.06 -2.73 -0.47
C HIS A 288 21.73 -4.09 -0.26
N GLY A 289 22.17 -4.76 -1.33
CA GLY A 289 22.93 -6.01 -1.25
C GLY A 289 22.12 -7.29 -1.43
N ALA A 290 20.87 -7.20 -1.89
CA ALA A 290 20.10 -8.39 -2.23
C ALA A 290 20.77 -9.11 -3.42
N LYS A 291 21.06 -10.40 -3.26
CA LYS A 291 21.81 -11.19 -4.25
C LYS A 291 20.90 -11.74 -5.35
N ASP A 292 19.85 -12.42 -4.93
CA ASP A 292 18.85 -13.00 -5.83
C ASP A 292 17.54 -12.24 -5.67
N ILE A 293 17.04 -11.74 -6.80
CA ILE A 293 15.86 -10.87 -6.88
C ILE A 293 15.01 -11.33 -8.06
N GLU A 294 13.72 -11.52 -7.81
CA GLU A 294 12.74 -11.86 -8.84
C GLU A 294 11.56 -10.88 -8.78
N ILE A 295 11.18 -10.32 -9.92
CA ILE A 295 9.97 -9.49 -10.01
C ILE A 295 8.77 -10.42 -10.11
N CYS A 296 7.78 -10.22 -9.26
CA CYS A 296 6.60 -11.08 -9.18
C CYS A 296 5.30 -10.27 -9.18
N GLN A 297 4.18 -10.97 -9.37
CA GLN A 297 2.88 -10.35 -9.27
C GLN A 297 2.56 -9.91 -7.82
N PRO A 298 1.86 -8.78 -7.65
CA PRO A 298 1.45 -8.32 -6.34
C PRO A 298 0.50 -9.32 -5.64
N LEU A 299 0.62 -9.40 -4.31
CA LEU A 299 -0.24 -10.22 -3.45
C LEU A 299 -1.59 -9.52 -3.19
N VAL A 300 -2.35 -9.37 -4.27
CA VAL A 300 -3.72 -8.84 -4.25
C VAL A 300 -4.72 -9.98 -4.45
N GLY A 301 -5.76 -9.99 -3.61
CA GLY A 301 -6.81 -11.01 -3.67
C GLY A 301 -7.69 -10.92 -4.92
N PRO A 302 -8.31 -12.04 -5.36
CA PRO A 302 -9.08 -12.09 -6.61
C PRO A 302 -10.38 -11.27 -6.58
N ALA A 303 -10.84 -10.84 -5.41
CA ALA A 303 -11.98 -9.95 -5.27
C ALA A 303 -11.70 -8.54 -5.82
N PHE A 304 -10.42 -8.12 -5.84
CA PHE A 304 -9.98 -6.86 -6.43
C PHE A 304 -9.84 -7.02 -7.93
N ARG A 305 -10.84 -6.52 -8.63
CA ARG A 305 -11.00 -6.63 -10.08
C ARG A 305 -11.83 -5.46 -10.60
N PRO A 306 -11.72 -5.11 -11.89
CA PRO A 306 -12.58 -4.12 -12.48
C PRO A 306 -14.06 -4.45 -12.30
N ALA A 307 -14.88 -3.39 -12.26
CA ALA A 307 -16.33 -3.55 -12.37
C ALA A 307 -16.65 -4.21 -13.71
N ARG A 308 -17.53 -5.22 -13.69
CA ARG A 308 -17.93 -6.00 -14.87
C ARG A 308 -18.92 -5.25 -15.75
N SER A 309 -19.62 -4.27 -15.19
CA SER A 309 -20.65 -3.48 -15.89
C SER A 309 -20.93 -2.17 -15.17
N ALA A 310 -21.55 -1.23 -15.88
CA ALA A 310 -22.07 0.01 -15.29
C ALA A 310 -23.12 -0.28 -14.21
N ALA A 311 -23.94 -1.33 -14.39
CA ALA A 311 -24.94 -1.74 -13.40
C ALA A 311 -24.31 -2.24 -12.08
N GLU A 312 -23.19 -2.97 -12.15
CA GLU A 312 -22.44 -3.34 -10.94
C GLU A 312 -21.91 -2.09 -10.23
N ARG A 313 -21.29 -1.16 -10.97
CA ARG A 313 -20.78 0.10 -10.41
C ARG A 313 -21.90 0.90 -9.72
N ALA A 314 -23.05 1.06 -10.38
CA ALA A 314 -24.20 1.78 -9.84
C ALA A 314 -24.73 1.13 -8.55
N ARG A 315 -24.82 -0.20 -8.50
CA ARG A 315 -25.22 -0.94 -7.29
C ARG A 315 -24.26 -0.69 -6.12
N GLU A 316 -22.96 -0.77 -6.35
CA GLU A 316 -21.99 -0.53 -5.28
C GLU A 316 -21.99 0.94 -4.83
N ARG A 317 -22.13 1.90 -5.77
CA ARG A 317 -22.30 3.32 -5.42
C ARG A 317 -23.51 3.54 -4.52
N ALA A 318 -24.67 2.97 -4.87
CA ALA A 318 -25.87 3.05 -4.02
C ALA A 318 -25.64 2.44 -2.63
N ARG A 319 -24.99 1.27 -2.55
CA ARG A 319 -24.66 0.61 -1.28
C ARG A 319 -23.80 1.47 -0.35
N PHE A 320 -22.88 2.26 -0.90
CA PHE A 320 -21.99 3.14 -0.14
C PHE A 320 -22.49 4.60 -0.02
N GLY A 321 -23.67 4.92 -0.57
CA GLY A 321 -24.20 6.29 -0.57
C GLY A 321 -23.41 7.27 -1.44
N LEU A 322 -22.83 6.79 -2.54
CA LEU A 322 -21.99 7.56 -3.46
C LEU A 322 -22.82 8.13 -4.63
N PRO A 323 -22.41 9.27 -5.22
CA PRO A 323 -23.12 9.87 -6.34
C PRO A 323 -23.16 8.97 -7.57
N ALA A 324 -24.32 8.86 -8.21
CA ALA A 324 -24.52 8.00 -9.38
C ALA A 324 -23.84 8.55 -10.66
N ASP A 325 -23.83 9.88 -10.82
CA ASP A 325 -23.54 10.53 -12.11
C ASP A 325 -22.29 11.42 -12.08
N GLN A 326 -21.49 11.34 -11.01
CA GLN A 326 -20.27 12.13 -10.86
C GLN A 326 -19.05 11.21 -10.65
N PRO A 327 -17.85 11.62 -11.11
CA PRO A 327 -16.62 10.92 -10.77
C PRO A 327 -16.40 10.89 -9.25
N VAL A 328 -15.93 9.76 -8.74
CA VAL A 328 -15.62 9.52 -7.34
C VAL A 328 -14.11 9.39 -7.16
N ALA A 329 -13.53 10.28 -6.35
CA ALA A 329 -12.15 10.21 -5.91
C ALA A 329 -12.09 9.59 -4.51
N LEU A 330 -11.65 8.34 -4.44
CA LEU A 330 -11.49 7.62 -3.18
C LEU A 330 -10.17 8.03 -2.52
N ILE A 331 -10.25 8.62 -1.33
CA ILE A 331 -9.10 9.02 -0.53
C ILE A 331 -8.80 7.91 0.47
N THR A 332 -7.59 7.36 0.39
CA THR A 332 -7.11 6.28 1.27
C THR A 332 -5.95 6.77 2.11
N ALA A 333 -6.08 6.66 3.44
CA ALA A 333 -5.08 7.14 4.41
C ALA A 333 -4.67 6.06 5.43
N GLY A 334 -4.71 4.80 5.00
CA GLY A 334 -4.45 3.63 5.84
C GLY A 334 -5.51 3.39 6.92
N SER A 335 -5.33 2.34 7.73
CA SER A 335 -6.27 1.92 8.79
C SER A 335 -6.47 2.97 9.90
N TRP A 336 -5.54 3.91 10.03
CA TRP A 336 -5.54 4.93 11.08
C TRP A 336 -5.95 6.32 10.60
N GLY A 337 -6.17 6.53 9.28
CA GLY A 337 -6.59 7.82 8.75
C GLY A 337 -5.65 8.96 9.13
N VAL A 338 -4.34 8.77 8.93
CA VAL A 338 -3.29 9.71 9.35
C VAL A 338 -2.86 10.58 8.17
N GLY A 339 -2.48 11.82 8.45
CA GLY A 339 -1.98 12.80 7.48
C GLY A 339 -2.96 13.92 7.21
N GLU A 340 -2.71 14.69 6.15
CA GLU A 340 -3.53 15.84 5.74
C GLU A 340 -4.77 15.40 4.94
N VAL A 341 -5.51 14.42 5.46
CA VAL A 341 -6.64 13.77 4.77
C VAL A 341 -7.81 14.74 4.60
N GLU A 342 -8.12 15.51 5.65
CA GLU A 342 -9.17 16.54 5.60
C GLU A 342 -8.87 17.60 4.53
N GLN A 343 -7.62 18.06 4.48
CA GLN A 343 -7.17 19.04 3.50
C GLN A 343 -7.23 18.48 2.07
N THR A 344 -6.80 17.22 1.89
CA THR A 344 -6.92 16.51 0.62
C THR A 344 -8.38 16.46 0.13
N ALA A 345 -9.33 16.14 1.01
CA ALA A 345 -10.75 16.11 0.67
C ALA A 345 -11.27 17.50 0.27
N LYS A 346 -10.89 18.56 0.99
CA LYS A 346 -11.28 19.94 0.66
C LYS A 346 -10.76 20.38 -0.70
N GLU A 347 -9.52 20.06 -1.02
CA GLU A 347 -8.90 20.44 -2.30
C GLU A 347 -9.50 19.69 -3.48
N ILE A 348 -9.84 18.41 -3.31
CA ILE A 348 -10.57 17.63 -4.32
C ILE A 348 -11.96 18.24 -4.55
N ALA A 349 -12.68 18.57 -3.47
CA ALA A 349 -13.99 19.22 -3.57
C ALA A 349 -13.88 20.60 -4.27
N ALA A 350 -12.88 21.40 -3.92
CA ALA A 350 -12.64 22.73 -4.51
C ALA A 350 -12.23 22.65 -5.99
N ALA A 351 -11.51 21.60 -6.39
CA ALA A 351 -11.16 21.37 -7.79
C ALA A 351 -12.39 21.05 -8.66
N GLY A 352 -13.47 20.52 -8.08
CA GLY A 352 -14.75 20.29 -8.77
C GLY A 352 -14.73 19.18 -9.83
N VAL A 353 -13.64 18.40 -9.92
CA VAL A 353 -13.45 17.35 -10.94
C VAL A 353 -13.99 15.97 -10.50
N ALA A 354 -14.14 15.76 -9.19
CA ALA A 354 -14.65 14.53 -8.60
C ALA A 354 -15.20 14.79 -7.19
N VAL A 355 -16.14 13.96 -6.74
CA VAL A 355 -16.62 13.96 -5.36
C VAL A 355 -15.62 13.20 -4.48
N PRO A 356 -15.08 13.83 -3.41
CA PRO A 356 -14.18 13.14 -2.49
C PRO A 356 -14.95 12.14 -1.64
N VAL A 357 -14.43 10.91 -1.57
CA VAL A 357 -14.92 9.83 -0.69
C VAL A 357 -13.77 9.40 0.19
N THR A 358 -13.84 9.67 1.49
CA THR A 358 -12.74 9.41 2.41
C THR A 358 -12.99 8.16 3.25
N VAL A 359 -12.05 7.21 3.23
CA VAL A 359 -12.04 6.09 4.18
C VAL A 359 -11.19 6.49 5.38
N CYS A 360 -11.86 6.76 6.51
CA CYS A 360 -11.22 7.24 7.74
C CYS A 360 -10.65 6.10 8.60
N GLY A 361 -10.94 4.84 8.25
CA GLY A 361 -10.53 3.68 9.05
C GLY A 361 -11.08 3.76 10.47
N HIS A 362 -10.20 3.60 11.47
CA HIS A 362 -10.57 3.73 12.88
C HIS A 362 -10.56 5.18 13.41
N ASN A 363 -10.28 6.17 12.57
CA ASN A 363 -10.24 7.57 12.98
C ASN A 363 -11.64 8.20 12.99
N THR A 364 -12.38 7.99 14.07
CA THR A 364 -13.74 8.52 14.26
C THR A 364 -13.76 10.05 14.25
N ALA A 365 -12.76 10.69 14.85
CA ALA A 365 -12.65 12.15 14.90
C ALA A 365 -12.49 12.78 13.50
N LEU A 366 -11.68 12.18 12.63
CA LEU A 366 -11.56 12.61 11.23
C LEU A 366 -12.89 12.48 10.50
N ARG A 367 -13.58 11.34 10.68
CA ARG A 367 -14.89 11.11 10.06
C ARG A 367 -15.90 12.17 10.49
N GLU A 368 -16.00 12.45 11.79
CA GLU A 368 -16.92 13.44 12.34
C GLU A 368 -16.65 14.85 11.79
N LYS A 369 -15.38 15.25 11.67
CA LYS A 369 -14.99 16.54 11.07
C LYS A 369 -15.38 16.65 9.60
N LEU A 370 -15.17 15.59 8.81
CA LEU A 370 -15.53 15.57 7.40
C LEU A 370 -17.04 15.62 7.19
N VAL A 371 -17.80 14.89 8.01
CA VAL A 371 -19.28 14.96 8.01
C VAL A 371 -19.76 16.37 8.38
N ALA A 372 -19.23 16.95 9.46
CA ALA A 372 -19.64 18.27 9.93
C ALA A 372 -19.32 19.39 8.92
N SER A 373 -18.22 19.27 8.18
CA SER A 373 -17.84 20.23 7.13
C SER A 373 -18.54 20.00 5.79
N GLY A 374 -19.26 18.88 5.61
CA GLY A 374 -19.89 18.52 4.34
C GLY A 374 -18.89 18.25 3.21
N THR A 375 -17.63 17.91 3.55
CA THR A 375 -16.56 17.71 2.57
C THR A 375 -16.65 16.30 1.97
N GLY A 376 -17.63 16.09 1.09
CA GLY A 376 -17.87 14.80 0.41
C GLY A 376 -18.42 13.71 1.33
N VAL A 377 -18.16 12.45 0.98
CA VAL A 377 -18.63 11.27 1.73
C VAL A 377 -17.53 10.76 2.67
N ALA A 378 -17.83 10.65 3.96
CA ALA A 378 -16.89 10.16 4.97
C ALA A 378 -17.30 8.77 5.51
N LEU A 379 -16.53 7.75 5.15
CA LEU A 379 -16.69 6.38 5.59
C LEU A 379 -15.77 6.10 6.79
N GLY A 380 -16.20 5.21 7.69
CA GLY A 380 -15.38 4.71 8.79
C GLY A 380 -14.45 3.58 8.33
N TRP A 381 -14.46 2.48 9.08
CA TRP A 381 -13.89 1.22 8.63
C TRP A 381 -14.75 0.60 7.53
N VAL A 382 -14.11 0.04 6.50
CA VAL A 382 -14.79 -0.61 5.36
C VAL A 382 -14.23 -2.02 5.20
N ASP A 383 -15.05 -3.02 5.48
CA ASP A 383 -14.64 -4.44 5.35
C ASP A 383 -14.56 -4.89 3.89
N ASP A 384 -15.48 -4.41 3.04
CA ASP A 384 -15.56 -4.77 1.62
C ASP A 384 -14.88 -3.70 0.74
N MET A 385 -13.58 -3.53 0.92
CA MET A 385 -12.79 -2.64 0.07
C MET A 385 -12.86 -2.97 -1.44
N PRO A 386 -12.88 -4.24 -1.86
CA PRO A 386 -13.06 -4.54 -3.28
C PRO A 386 -14.33 -3.92 -3.89
N ALA A 387 -15.45 -3.91 -3.16
CA ALA A 387 -16.68 -3.28 -3.63
C ALA A 387 -16.56 -1.75 -3.70
N LEU A 388 -15.94 -1.12 -2.70
CA LEU A 388 -15.75 0.33 -2.69
C LEU A 388 -14.84 0.80 -3.84
N LEU A 389 -13.78 0.04 -4.15
CA LEU A 389 -12.93 0.33 -5.31
C LEU A 389 -13.74 0.21 -6.61
N ARG A 390 -14.59 -0.80 -6.75
CA ARG A 390 -15.48 -0.91 -7.94
C ARG A 390 -16.47 0.24 -8.08
N ALA A 391 -16.80 0.92 -6.99
CA ALA A 391 -17.69 2.09 -6.97
C ALA A 391 -16.96 3.41 -7.27
N SER A 392 -15.62 3.39 -7.32
CA SER A 392 -14.75 4.57 -7.44
C SER A 392 -14.17 4.72 -8.85
N ASP A 393 -13.64 5.91 -9.18
CA ASP A 393 -13.08 6.21 -10.50
C ASP A 393 -11.59 6.55 -10.45
N VAL A 394 -11.10 7.08 -9.33
CA VAL A 394 -9.67 7.32 -9.07
C VAL A 394 -9.37 7.13 -7.59
N VAL A 395 -8.17 6.67 -7.27
CA VAL A 395 -7.69 6.56 -5.89
C VAL A 395 -6.62 7.61 -5.61
N VAL A 396 -6.83 8.40 -4.55
CA VAL A 396 -5.85 9.35 -4.01
C VAL A 396 -5.27 8.77 -2.73
N GLN A 397 -3.98 8.51 -2.73
CA GLN A 397 -3.29 7.82 -1.64
C GLN A 397 -2.15 8.68 -1.06
N ASN A 398 -1.86 8.50 0.23
CA ASN A 398 -0.79 9.23 0.92
C ASN A 398 0.34 8.34 1.50
N ALA A 399 0.28 7.02 1.36
CA ALA A 399 1.21 6.07 2.00
C ALA A 399 1.86 5.04 1.04
N GLY A 400 1.27 4.82 -0.13
CA GLY A 400 1.80 3.99 -1.21
C GLY A 400 1.76 2.49 -0.93
N GLY A 401 0.97 2.05 0.06
CA GLY A 401 0.87 0.65 0.46
C GLY A 401 -0.02 -0.22 -0.44
N LEU A 402 -0.37 -1.41 0.08
CA LEU A 402 -1.16 -2.46 -0.60
C LEU A 402 -2.41 -1.94 -1.31
N THR A 403 -3.10 -0.94 -0.75
CA THR A 403 -4.30 -0.35 -1.36
C THR A 403 -4.05 0.25 -2.75
N SER A 404 -2.85 0.76 -3.02
CA SER A 404 -2.47 1.22 -4.37
C SER A 404 -2.46 0.06 -5.35
N LEU A 405 -1.90 -1.08 -4.94
CA LEU A 405 -1.87 -2.30 -5.75
C LEU A 405 -3.29 -2.87 -5.94
N GLU A 406 -4.13 -2.83 -4.91
CA GLU A 406 -5.54 -3.23 -4.96
C GLU A 406 -6.37 -2.36 -5.91
N ALA A 407 -6.12 -1.04 -5.91
CA ALA A 407 -6.74 -0.09 -6.83
C ALA A 407 -6.34 -0.38 -8.29
N MET A 408 -5.05 -0.58 -8.54
CA MET A 408 -4.56 -0.98 -9.88
C MET A 408 -5.13 -2.33 -10.32
N ALA A 409 -5.24 -3.32 -9.42
CA ALA A 409 -5.90 -4.60 -9.71
C ALA A 409 -7.37 -4.41 -10.10
N SER A 410 -8.01 -3.42 -9.50
CA SER A 410 -9.40 -3.04 -9.76
C SER A 410 -9.55 -2.16 -11.00
N GLY A 411 -8.46 -1.91 -11.74
CA GLY A 411 -8.47 -1.09 -12.94
C GLY A 411 -8.76 0.38 -12.66
N LEU A 412 -8.28 0.89 -11.52
CA LEU A 412 -8.37 2.31 -11.19
C LEU A 412 -6.99 2.99 -11.35
N PRO A 413 -6.95 4.22 -11.88
CA PRO A 413 -5.77 5.07 -11.76
C PRO A 413 -5.51 5.42 -10.30
N VAL A 414 -4.24 5.56 -9.95
CA VAL A 414 -3.76 5.94 -8.62
C VAL A 414 -2.97 7.23 -8.71
N VAL A 415 -3.20 8.12 -7.75
CA VAL A 415 -2.50 9.39 -7.60
C VAL A 415 -1.94 9.48 -6.19
N SER A 416 -0.65 9.82 -6.08
CA SER A 416 0.02 10.05 -4.80
C SER A 416 -0.05 11.54 -4.46
N TYR A 417 -0.63 11.89 -3.30
CA TYR A 417 -0.78 13.29 -2.90
C TYR A 417 -0.73 13.46 -1.38
N ARG A 418 -0.17 14.59 -0.92
CA ARG A 418 0.04 14.91 0.51
C ARG A 418 0.59 13.71 1.30
N CYS A 419 1.62 13.09 0.73
CA CYS A 419 2.15 11.83 1.24
C CYS A 419 2.80 11.98 2.60
N LEU A 420 2.62 10.97 3.46
CA LEU A 420 3.20 10.94 4.79
C LEU A 420 4.74 10.99 4.71
N PRO A 421 5.40 11.79 5.55
CA PRO A 421 6.86 11.76 5.67
C PRO A 421 7.38 10.33 5.91
N GLY A 422 8.53 9.99 5.32
CA GLY A 422 9.10 8.64 5.39
C GLY A 422 8.55 7.72 4.30
N HIS A 423 7.91 6.59 4.67
CA HIS A 423 7.44 5.58 3.71
C HIS A 423 6.45 6.14 2.69
N GLY A 424 5.58 7.08 3.06
CA GLY A 424 4.61 7.66 2.12
C GLY A 424 5.29 8.38 0.96
N VAL A 425 6.26 9.24 1.28
CA VAL A 425 7.05 9.98 0.29
C VAL A 425 7.94 9.05 -0.55
N THR A 426 8.62 8.08 0.06
CA THR A 426 9.50 7.16 -0.70
C THR A 426 8.71 6.20 -1.58
N ASN A 427 7.56 5.68 -1.12
CA ASN A 427 6.67 4.88 -1.94
C ASN A 427 6.07 5.71 -3.09
N ALA A 428 5.67 6.96 -2.83
CA ALA A 428 5.17 7.85 -3.88
C ALA A 428 6.23 8.12 -4.94
N ALA A 429 7.48 8.35 -4.54
CA ALA A 429 8.61 8.50 -5.45
C ALA A 429 8.85 7.23 -6.28
N ALA A 430 8.83 6.04 -5.67
CA ALA A 430 9.02 4.78 -6.37
C ALA A 430 7.88 4.47 -7.36
N LEU A 431 6.63 4.76 -6.97
CA LEU A 431 5.47 4.63 -7.86
C LEU A 431 5.53 5.56 -9.07
N ASP A 432 5.99 6.80 -8.86
CA ASP A 432 6.19 7.82 -9.90
C ASP A 432 7.32 7.40 -10.85
N GLU A 433 8.46 6.95 -10.31
CA GLU A 433 9.60 6.43 -11.08
C GLU A 433 9.22 5.18 -11.90
N ALA A 434 8.41 4.29 -11.33
CA ALA A 434 7.92 3.09 -12.01
C ALA A 434 6.83 3.40 -13.07
N GLY A 435 6.34 4.65 -13.15
CA GLY A 435 5.25 5.04 -14.04
C GLY A 435 3.89 4.43 -13.66
N LEU A 436 3.72 4.02 -12.40
CA LEU A 436 2.51 3.34 -11.91
C LEU A 436 1.50 4.30 -11.28
N ALA A 437 1.96 5.39 -10.66
CA ALA A 437 1.11 6.44 -10.13
C ALA A 437 1.85 7.78 -10.13
N VAL A 438 1.19 8.85 -10.58
CA VAL A 438 1.77 10.19 -10.55
C VAL A 438 1.91 10.68 -9.11
N TRP A 439 3.02 11.34 -8.79
CA TRP A 439 3.19 12.01 -7.50
C TRP A 439 3.03 13.53 -7.62
N ILE A 440 1.91 14.03 -7.10
CA ILE A 440 1.56 15.44 -7.07
C ILE A 440 2.27 16.12 -5.89
N ARG A 441 3.13 17.08 -6.21
CA ARG A 441 3.93 17.85 -5.23
C ARG A 441 3.43 19.28 -5.02
N ASP A 442 2.62 19.79 -5.95
CA ASP A 442 2.00 21.12 -5.90
C ASP A 442 0.47 20.96 -5.93
N GLU A 443 -0.21 21.53 -4.93
CA GLU A 443 -1.67 21.52 -4.80
C GLU A 443 -2.39 22.08 -6.04
N LYS A 444 -1.77 23.02 -6.74
CA LYS A 444 -2.34 23.62 -7.97
C LYS A 444 -2.46 22.62 -9.11
N GLN A 445 -1.69 21.54 -9.07
CA GLN A 445 -1.70 20.48 -10.09
C GLN A 445 -2.77 19.42 -9.81
N LEU A 446 -3.39 19.41 -8.63
CA LEU A 446 -4.32 18.37 -8.22
C LEU A 446 -5.50 18.21 -9.19
N GLY A 447 -6.19 19.30 -9.51
CA GLY A 447 -7.34 19.25 -10.41
C GLY A 447 -7.00 18.73 -11.80
N ALA A 448 -5.90 19.20 -12.38
CA ALA A 448 -5.44 18.77 -13.70
C ALA A 448 -5.04 17.29 -13.72
N ALA A 449 -4.26 16.85 -12.72
CA ALA A 449 -3.82 15.45 -12.61
C ALA A 449 -4.99 14.48 -12.37
N LEU A 450 -6.00 14.88 -11.59
CA LEU A 450 -7.22 14.08 -11.41
C LEU A 450 -8.03 14.00 -12.70
N ALA A 451 -8.20 15.11 -13.42
CA ALA A 451 -8.89 15.11 -14.71
C ALA A 451 -8.18 14.20 -15.73
N GLU A 452 -6.84 14.25 -15.78
CA GLU A 452 -6.02 13.38 -16.62
C GLU A 452 -6.13 11.91 -16.22
N ALA A 453 -6.09 11.60 -14.92
CA ALA A 453 -6.28 10.26 -14.40
C ALA A 453 -7.66 9.68 -14.78
N LEU A 454 -8.71 10.48 -14.65
CA LEU A 454 -10.09 10.09 -15.00
C LEU A 454 -10.28 9.90 -16.51
N ALA A 455 -9.53 10.65 -17.34
CA ALA A 455 -9.62 10.56 -18.80
C ALA A 455 -8.84 9.36 -19.38
N ARG A 456 -7.85 8.83 -18.66
CA ARG A 456 -7.02 7.72 -19.14
C ARG A 456 -7.61 6.37 -18.77
N PRO A 457 -7.64 5.40 -19.70
CA PRO A 457 -7.92 4.02 -19.32
C PRO A 457 -6.83 3.54 -18.35
N ALA A 458 -7.22 2.83 -17.30
CA ALA A 458 -6.30 2.35 -16.28
C ALA A 458 -5.16 1.52 -16.89
N ILE A 459 -3.96 1.69 -16.34
CA ILE A 459 -2.73 1.06 -16.83
C ILE A 459 -2.92 -0.47 -16.82
N PRO A 460 -2.84 -1.15 -17.98
CA PRO A 460 -2.89 -2.60 -18.00
C PRO A 460 -1.73 -3.18 -17.20
N ARG A 461 -2.02 -4.01 -16.19
CA ARG A 461 -0.98 -4.72 -15.44
C ARG A 461 -0.11 -5.57 -16.38
N GLN A 462 1.20 -5.58 -16.13
CA GLN A 462 2.13 -6.52 -16.74
C GLN A 462 1.71 -7.96 -16.37
N ARG A 463 1.13 -8.66 -17.35
CA ARG A 463 0.71 -10.07 -17.24
C ARG A 463 1.89 -11.07 -17.29
N THR A 464 3.12 -10.59 -17.30
CA THR A 464 4.32 -11.40 -17.62
C THR A 464 5.10 -11.87 -16.41
N ALA A 465 4.93 -11.27 -15.24
CA ALA A 465 5.63 -11.69 -14.03
C ALA A 465 5.01 -13.00 -13.45
N PRO A 466 5.82 -13.91 -12.89
CA PRO A 466 5.32 -15.08 -12.18
C PRO A 466 4.59 -14.68 -10.89
N SER A 467 3.69 -15.55 -10.44
CA SER A 467 3.02 -15.34 -9.16
C SER A 467 3.90 -15.79 -7.99
N ALA A 468 3.85 -15.06 -6.87
CA ALA A 468 4.74 -15.31 -5.72
C ALA A 468 4.67 -16.75 -5.20
N GLU A 469 3.49 -17.38 -5.18
CA GLU A 469 3.33 -18.76 -4.75
C GLU A 469 4.04 -19.75 -5.67
N ARG A 470 4.16 -19.47 -6.98
CA ARG A 470 4.90 -20.34 -7.91
C ARG A 470 6.40 -20.28 -7.64
N VAL A 471 6.91 -19.08 -7.38
CA VAL A 471 8.33 -18.89 -7.06
C VAL A 471 8.68 -19.55 -5.73
N VAL A 472 7.83 -19.37 -4.72
CA VAL A 472 8.00 -20.01 -3.40
C VAL A 472 7.88 -21.54 -3.50
N ALA A 473 6.96 -22.06 -4.31
CA ALA A 473 6.84 -23.51 -4.55
C ALA A 473 8.11 -24.10 -5.17
N ALA A 474 8.69 -23.41 -6.16
CA ALA A 474 9.95 -23.81 -6.75
C ALA A 474 11.10 -23.81 -5.72
N MET A 475 11.17 -22.78 -4.87
CA MET A 475 12.14 -22.73 -3.77
C MET A 475 11.96 -23.87 -2.76
N ALA A 476 10.72 -24.24 -2.46
CA ALA A 476 10.43 -25.38 -1.60
C ALA A 476 10.90 -26.72 -2.23
N GLY A 477 11.31 -26.77 -3.49
CA GLY A 477 11.73 -27.97 -4.20
C GLY A 477 10.59 -28.69 -4.92
N ASP A 478 9.49 -27.99 -5.22
CA ASP A 478 8.46 -28.48 -6.12
C ASP A 478 8.75 -28.02 -7.55
N VAL A 479 9.39 -28.90 -8.32
CA VAL A 479 9.84 -28.64 -9.70
C VAL A 479 8.69 -28.76 -10.73
N SER A 480 7.45 -29.02 -10.29
CA SER A 480 6.30 -29.17 -11.19
C SER A 480 5.75 -27.84 -11.73
N ALA A 481 6.15 -26.70 -11.15
CA ALA A 481 5.85 -25.38 -11.69
C ALA A 481 7.00 -24.92 -12.61
N PRO A 482 6.82 -24.85 -13.94
CA PRO A 482 7.86 -24.31 -14.82
C PRO A 482 8.12 -22.85 -14.44
N ILE A 483 9.35 -22.53 -14.02
CA ILE A 483 9.86 -21.16 -14.01
C ILE A 483 9.98 -20.78 -15.48
N LEU A 484 9.02 -20.00 -15.98
CA LEU A 484 9.14 -19.40 -17.31
C LEU A 484 10.31 -18.42 -17.23
N LYS A 485 11.50 -18.86 -17.65
CA LYS A 485 12.58 -17.95 -18.05
C LYS A 485 12.03 -17.13 -19.21
N VAL A 486 11.60 -15.90 -18.92
CA VAL A 486 11.24 -14.95 -19.96
C VAL A 486 12.52 -14.60 -20.70
N ALA A 487 12.58 -14.99 -21.97
CA ALA A 487 13.66 -14.61 -22.86
C ALA A 487 13.71 -13.08 -22.98
N SER A 488 14.93 -12.56 -22.87
CA SER A 488 15.36 -11.16 -22.95
C SER A 488 14.80 -10.36 -24.12
#